data_AF-A0A968PBW1-F1
#
_entry.id   AF-A0A968PBW1-F1
#
_cell.length_a   1.000
_cell.length_b   1.000
_cell.length_c   1.000
_cell.angle_alpha   90.00
_cell.angle_beta   90.00
_cell.angle_gamma   90.00
#
_symmetry.space_group_name_H-M   'P 1'
#
loop_
_entity.id
_entity.type
_entity.pdbx_description
1 polymer ?
#
loop_
_entity_poly.entity_id
_entity_poly.type
_entity_poly.pdbx_seq_one_letter_code
_entity_poly.pdbx_strand_id
1 'polypeptide(L)'
;SPDTYKKSVISLSVGQAIDRQDLLVSLADLQYTRADVDFKRGTYRVRGDVVELHQAGDELAYRIEFFGDQIDNLALINPLTGEIIRTDPQIFIYPAVHYVLPPQQIEKAAASIKEELEKQVLHFKHEGKLLEAQRLAARTKYDLEMIQEVGFCQGIENYSRHLDGRPAGAKPYTLLDYFPDATSGQYQGEYLYRTPENPHASGPMPDERGLGINESNGQGEVSEKPITEILDSKSPSWLS
;
A
#
# COMPACT_ATOMS: atom_id res chain seq x y z
N SER A 1 -3.98 7.08 -2.01
CA SER A 1 -5.04 6.98 -3.04
C SER A 1 -4.61 6.08 -4.21
N PRO A 2 -5.56 5.46 -4.95
CA PRO A 2 -5.29 4.63 -6.14
C PRO A 2 -4.50 5.35 -7.23
N ASP A 3 -4.72 6.66 -7.40
CA ASP A 3 -4.01 7.48 -8.39
C ASP A 3 -2.52 7.63 -8.08
N THR A 4 -2.16 7.78 -6.80
CA THR A 4 -0.75 7.81 -6.39
C THR A 4 -0.10 6.45 -6.61
N TYR A 5 -0.81 5.36 -6.29
CA TYR A 5 -0.33 4.00 -6.51
C TYR A 5 -0.12 3.69 -8.00
N LYS A 6 -1.06 4.08 -8.87
CA LYS A 6 -0.95 3.95 -10.33
C LYS A 6 0.22 4.77 -10.91
N LYS A 7 0.49 5.96 -10.36
CA LYS A 7 1.63 6.81 -10.77
C LYS A 7 2.99 6.25 -10.35
N SER A 8 3.02 5.33 -9.39
CA SER A 8 4.24 4.67 -8.89
C SER A 8 4.49 3.29 -9.51
N VAL A 9 3.85 2.95 -10.64
CA VAL A 9 4.13 1.70 -11.35
C VAL A 9 5.23 1.93 -12.39
N ILE A 10 6.30 1.14 -12.33
CA ILE A 10 7.34 1.13 -13.37
C ILE A 10 6.92 0.10 -14.42
N SER A 11 6.83 0.54 -15.68
CA SER A 11 6.70 -0.37 -16.82
C SER A 11 8.07 -0.56 -17.46
N LEU A 12 8.46 -1.81 -17.68
CA LEU A 12 9.68 -2.16 -18.40
C LEU A 12 9.35 -3.00 -19.63
N SER A 13 9.97 -2.68 -20.77
CA SER A 13 9.81 -3.45 -22.01
C SER A 13 11.18 -3.87 -22.56
N VAL A 14 11.23 -5.03 -23.23
CA VAL A 14 12.42 -5.44 -23.98
C VAL A 14 12.75 -4.39 -25.05
N GLY A 15 14.03 -4.03 -25.14
CA GLY A 15 14.53 -2.99 -26.04
C GLY A 15 14.41 -1.56 -25.50
N GLN A 16 13.86 -1.36 -24.30
CA GLN A 16 13.83 -0.04 -23.67
C GLN A 16 15.23 0.44 -23.31
N ALA A 17 15.56 1.68 -23.70
CA ALA A 17 16.76 2.37 -23.25
C ALA A 17 16.56 2.88 -21.82
N ILE A 18 17.25 2.27 -20.87
CA ILE A 18 17.24 2.63 -19.45
C ILE A 18 18.55 2.12 -18.84
N ASP A 19 19.27 3.01 -18.16
CA ASP A 19 20.47 2.62 -17.44
C ASP A 19 20.09 1.74 -16.23
N ARG A 20 20.90 0.73 -15.95
CA ARG A 20 20.67 -0.18 -14.83
C ARG A 20 20.60 0.59 -13.50
N GLN A 21 21.44 1.60 -13.31
CA GLN A 21 21.47 2.40 -12.09
C GLN A 21 20.19 3.21 -11.92
N ASP A 22 19.61 3.73 -13.01
CA ASP A 22 18.32 4.44 -12.98
C ASP A 22 17.18 3.51 -12.57
N LEU A 23 17.19 2.25 -13.04
CA LEU A 23 16.26 1.24 -12.56
C LEU A 23 16.44 1.01 -11.05
N LEU A 24 17.67 0.90 -10.54
CA LEU A 24 17.91 0.66 -9.10
C LEU A 24 17.41 1.81 -8.22
N VAL A 25 17.58 3.06 -8.68
CA VAL A 25 17.03 4.25 -7.98
C VAL A 25 15.51 4.16 -7.97
N SER A 26 14.90 3.86 -9.11
CA SER A 26 13.44 3.73 -9.23
C SER A 26 12.90 2.60 -8.33
N LEU A 27 13.60 1.47 -8.22
CA LEU A 27 13.24 0.38 -7.30
C LEU A 27 13.33 0.81 -5.84
N ALA A 28 14.33 1.61 -5.46
CA ALA A 28 14.44 2.16 -4.12
C ALA A 28 13.30 3.14 -3.80
N ASP A 29 12.89 3.98 -4.76
CA ASP A 29 11.74 4.86 -4.62
C ASP A 29 10.43 4.06 -4.41
N LEU A 30 10.34 2.89 -5.04
CA LEU A 30 9.27 1.90 -4.82
C LEU A 30 9.41 1.08 -3.53
N GLN A 31 10.36 1.43 -2.65
CA GLN A 31 10.62 0.80 -1.36
C GLN A 31 11.12 -0.66 -1.46
N TYR A 32 11.71 -1.04 -2.60
CA TYR A 32 12.44 -2.30 -2.67
C TYR A 32 13.81 -2.17 -2.02
N THR A 33 14.21 -3.20 -1.29
CA THR A 33 15.52 -3.24 -0.63
C THR A 33 16.48 -4.15 -1.39
N ARG A 34 17.77 -3.78 -1.44
CA ARG A 34 18.79 -4.64 -2.04
C ARG A 34 19.15 -5.78 -1.08
N ALA A 35 19.06 -7.02 -1.54
CA ALA A 35 19.39 -8.22 -0.78
C ALA A 35 20.09 -9.27 -1.64
N ASP A 36 21.43 -9.24 -1.68
CA ASP A 36 22.23 -10.14 -2.53
C ASP A 36 22.27 -11.60 -2.01
N VAL A 37 21.98 -11.81 -0.71
CA VAL A 37 22.01 -13.13 -0.05
C VAL A 37 20.59 -13.67 0.21
N ASP A 38 19.76 -12.91 0.92
CA ASP A 38 18.39 -13.30 1.30
C ASP A 38 17.36 -12.75 0.30
N PHE A 39 17.18 -13.46 -0.83
CA PHE A 39 16.32 -13.02 -1.92
C PHE A 39 14.84 -13.36 -1.65
N LYS A 40 14.14 -12.45 -0.99
CA LYS A 40 12.73 -12.57 -0.58
C LYS A 40 11.85 -11.48 -1.20
N ARG A 41 10.53 -11.60 -1.05
CA ARG A 41 9.55 -10.61 -1.52
C ARG A 41 9.90 -9.20 -1.01
N GLY A 42 9.72 -8.20 -1.86
CA GLY A 42 10.09 -6.81 -1.57
C GLY A 42 11.59 -6.52 -1.68
N THR A 43 12.37 -7.42 -2.28
CA THR A 43 13.81 -7.23 -2.47
C THR A 43 14.24 -7.38 -3.92
N TYR A 44 15.40 -6.81 -4.26
CA TYR A 44 16.10 -7.06 -5.50
C TYR A 44 17.57 -7.44 -5.24
N ARG A 45 18.20 -8.10 -6.20
CA ARG A 45 19.63 -8.40 -6.20
C ARG A 45 20.25 -8.13 -7.56
N VAL A 46 21.56 -7.88 -7.57
CA VAL A 46 22.29 -7.53 -8.79
C VAL A 46 23.45 -8.49 -9.02
N ARG A 47 23.53 -9.06 -10.22
CA ARG A 47 24.60 -9.97 -10.66
C ARG A 47 25.10 -9.52 -12.04
N GLY A 48 26.11 -8.65 -12.05
CA GLY A 48 26.62 -8.07 -13.29
C GLY A 48 25.52 -7.24 -13.99
N ASP A 49 25.18 -7.64 -15.21
CA ASP A 49 24.16 -7.00 -16.04
C ASP A 49 22.75 -7.56 -15.81
N VAL A 50 22.58 -8.39 -14.77
CA VAL A 50 21.29 -8.98 -14.40
C VAL A 50 20.79 -8.37 -13.10
N VAL A 51 19.56 -7.85 -13.13
CA VAL A 51 18.80 -7.47 -11.94
C VAL A 51 17.69 -8.49 -11.75
N GLU A 52 17.65 -9.13 -10.58
CA GLU A 52 16.52 -9.98 -10.20
C GLU A 52 15.69 -9.29 -9.13
N LEU A 53 14.38 -9.22 -9.34
CA LEU A 53 13.41 -8.52 -8.49
C LEU A 53 12.34 -9.50 -8.02
N HIS A 54 12.16 -9.60 -6.70
CA HIS A 54 11.08 -10.37 -6.11
C HIS A 54 9.98 -9.40 -5.65
N GLN A 55 8.96 -9.23 -6.49
CA GLN A 55 7.86 -8.32 -6.23
C GLN A 55 7.09 -8.70 -4.96
N ALA A 56 6.62 -7.72 -4.18
CA ALA A 56 6.03 -7.95 -2.85
C ALA A 56 4.78 -8.84 -2.86
N GLY A 57 3.99 -8.79 -3.94
CA GLY A 57 2.73 -9.54 -4.09
C GLY A 57 2.84 -10.88 -4.83
N ASP A 58 4.01 -11.21 -5.39
CA ASP A 58 4.16 -12.34 -6.31
C ASP A 58 4.92 -13.52 -5.68
N GLU A 59 4.63 -14.73 -6.13
CA GLU A 59 5.38 -15.94 -5.74
C GLU A 59 6.66 -16.14 -6.57
N LEU A 60 6.66 -15.56 -7.77
CA LEU A 60 7.75 -15.66 -8.73
C LEU A 60 8.50 -14.33 -8.79
N ALA A 61 9.75 -14.38 -9.23
CA ALA A 61 10.59 -13.21 -9.37
C ALA A 61 10.78 -12.85 -10.85
N TYR A 62 11.08 -11.59 -11.13
CA TYR A 62 11.50 -11.14 -12.45
C TYR A 62 13.02 -11.17 -12.54
N ARG A 63 13.54 -11.58 -13.69
CA ARG A 63 14.91 -11.39 -14.12
C ARG A 63 14.92 -10.38 -15.27
N ILE A 64 15.70 -9.32 -15.10
CA ILE A 64 15.85 -8.21 -16.02
C ILE A 64 17.31 -8.21 -16.45
N GLU A 65 17.55 -8.55 -17.71
CA GLU A 65 18.88 -8.67 -18.29
C GLU A 65 19.15 -7.43 -19.14
N PHE A 66 20.31 -6.81 -18.93
CA PHE A 66 20.74 -5.60 -19.61
C PHE A 66 21.83 -5.91 -20.63
N PHE A 67 21.86 -5.13 -21.70
CA PHE A 67 22.98 -5.02 -22.63
C PHE A 67 23.38 -3.54 -22.73
N GLY A 68 24.38 -3.14 -21.95
CA GLY A 68 24.71 -1.72 -21.80
C GLY A 68 23.60 -0.96 -21.08
N ASP A 69 23.05 0.06 -21.74
CA ASP A 69 21.97 0.95 -21.28
C ASP A 69 20.60 0.56 -21.86
N GLN A 70 20.43 -0.71 -22.25
CA GLN A 70 19.21 -1.24 -22.83
C GLN A 70 18.79 -2.55 -22.15
N ILE A 71 17.48 -2.76 -21.99
CA ILE A 71 16.93 -4.05 -21.56
C ILE A 71 16.98 -5.03 -22.73
N ASP A 72 17.71 -6.13 -22.57
CA ASP A 72 17.87 -7.19 -23.56
C ASP A 72 16.79 -8.28 -23.40
N ASN A 73 16.48 -8.65 -22.15
CA ASN A 73 15.53 -9.72 -21.87
C ASN A 73 14.82 -9.52 -20.53
N LEU A 74 13.56 -9.98 -20.48
CA LEU A 74 12.69 -9.95 -19.31
C LEU A 74 12.11 -11.35 -19.13
N ALA A 75 12.33 -11.93 -17.96
CA ALA A 75 11.89 -13.29 -17.67
C ALA A 75 11.25 -13.40 -16.29
N LEU A 76 10.28 -14.29 -16.16
CA LEU A 76 9.73 -14.75 -14.90
C LEU A 76 10.50 -16.00 -14.46
N ILE A 77 11.02 -15.99 -13.23
CA ILE A 77 11.89 -17.02 -12.69
C ILE A 77 11.38 -17.55 -11.34
N ASN A 78 11.74 -18.79 -11.01
CA ASN A 78 11.62 -19.28 -9.66
C ASN A 78 12.69 -18.60 -8.76
N PRO A 79 12.32 -17.91 -7.66
CA PRO A 79 13.26 -17.14 -6.85
C PRO A 79 14.30 -18.01 -6.10
N LEU A 80 14.00 -19.30 -5.88
CA LEU A 80 14.88 -20.24 -5.18
C LEU A 80 15.83 -20.94 -6.16
N THR A 81 15.31 -21.47 -7.26
CA THR A 81 16.12 -22.27 -8.21
C THR A 81 16.77 -21.41 -9.31
N GLY A 82 16.22 -20.23 -9.59
CA GLY A 82 16.66 -19.37 -10.70
C GLY A 82 16.23 -19.87 -12.09
N GLU A 83 15.40 -20.91 -12.14
CA GLU A 83 14.86 -21.47 -13.38
C GLU A 83 13.93 -20.47 -14.07
N ILE A 84 14.10 -20.31 -15.38
CA ILE A 84 13.22 -19.48 -16.22
C ILE A 84 11.93 -20.24 -16.47
N ILE A 85 10.81 -19.64 -16.05
CA ILE A 85 9.47 -20.18 -16.28
C ILE A 85 8.94 -19.72 -17.63
N ARG A 86 9.11 -18.42 -17.93
CA ARG A 86 8.80 -17.83 -19.23
C ARG A 86 9.52 -16.50 -19.42
N THR A 87 9.57 -16.05 -20.67
CA THR A 87 9.99 -14.69 -21.05
C THR A 87 8.76 -13.84 -21.36
N ASP A 88 8.75 -12.59 -20.90
CA ASP A 88 7.66 -11.65 -21.08
C ASP A 88 8.18 -10.42 -21.84
N PRO A 89 7.51 -9.92 -22.90
CA PRO A 89 8.00 -8.76 -23.66
C PRO A 89 7.92 -7.43 -22.86
N GLN A 90 7.08 -7.42 -21.82
CA GLN A 90 6.84 -6.28 -20.95
C GLN A 90 6.45 -6.77 -19.56
N ILE A 91 6.92 -6.08 -18.51
CA ILE A 91 6.54 -6.31 -17.12
C ILE A 91 6.14 -5.01 -16.43
N PHE A 92 5.34 -5.13 -15.37
CA PHE A 92 4.93 -4.01 -14.52
C PHE A 92 5.39 -4.26 -13.09
N ILE A 93 6.17 -3.32 -12.56
CA ILE A 93 6.70 -3.37 -11.21
C ILE A 93 5.87 -2.44 -10.35
N TYR A 94 5.21 -3.02 -9.35
CA TYR A 94 4.39 -2.31 -8.39
C TYR A 94 5.21 -1.94 -7.15
N PRO A 95 4.83 -0.87 -6.42
CA PRO A 95 5.44 -0.54 -5.13
C PRO A 95 5.51 -1.73 -4.17
N ALA A 96 6.62 -1.88 -3.44
CA ALA A 96 6.79 -2.92 -2.43
C ALA A 96 5.87 -2.73 -1.21
N VAL A 97 5.40 -1.49 -0.99
CA VAL A 97 4.47 -1.11 0.07
C VAL A 97 3.23 -0.40 -0.51
N HIS A 98 2.07 -0.59 0.11
CA HIS A 98 0.82 0.02 -0.34
C HIS A 98 0.75 1.55 -0.11
N TYR A 99 1.63 2.10 0.74
CA TYR A 99 1.67 3.51 1.09
C TYR A 99 3.00 4.14 0.67
N VAL A 100 3.15 4.46 -0.60
CA VAL A 100 4.24 5.35 -1.05
C VAL A 100 3.68 6.78 -1.05
N LEU A 101 4.04 7.56 -0.03
CA LEU A 101 3.68 8.97 0.07
C LEU A 101 4.93 9.84 -0.12
N PRO A 102 4.85 10.94 -0.87
CA PRO A 102 5.93 11.91 -0.95
C PRO A 102 6.29 12.47 0.44
N PRO A 103 7.56 12.85 0.70
CA PRO A 103 7.99 13.38 2.00
C PRO A 103 7.12 14.54 2.52
N GLN A 104 6.71 15.45 1.61
CA GLN A 104 5.84 16.58 1.95
C GLN A 104 4.43 16.15 2.41
N GLN A 105 3.94 15.01 1.90
CA GLN A 105 2.65 14.46 2.33
C GLN A 105 2.79 13.75 3.67
N ILE A 106 3.92 13.08 3.93
CA ILE A 106 4.25 12.50 5.23
C ILE A 106 4.29 13.58 6.32
N GLU A 107 4.93 14.73 6.07
CA GLU A 107 4.98 15.83 7.04
C GLU A 107 3.58 16.37 7.38
N LYS A 108 2.72 16.56 6.38
CA LYS A 108 1.34 17.00 6.58
C LYS A 108 0.52 15.98 7.37
N ALA A 109 0.64 14.70 7.03
CA ALA A 109 -0.03 13.62 7.75
C ALA A 109 0.44 13.57 9.20
N ALA A 110 1.76 13.64 9.44
CA ALA A 110 2.34 13.63 10.77
C ALA A 110 1.85 14.81 11.64
N ALA A 111 1.75 16.01 11.06
CA ALA A 111 1.19 17.17 11.76
C ALA A 111 -0.29 16.94 12.16
N SER A 112 -1.10 16.41 11.24
CA SER A 112 -2.51 16.11 11.50
C SER A 112 -2.71 15.02 12.55
N ILE A 113 -1.87 13.98 12.55
CA ILE A 113 -1.89 12.89 13.55
C ILE A 113 -1.52 13.44 14.93
N LYS A 114 -0.50 14.31 15.03
CA LYS A 114 -0.11 14.95 16.30
C LYS A 114 -1.23 15.79 16.87
N GLU A 115 -1.92 16.57 16.05
CA GLU A 115 -3.05 17.39 16.48
C GLU A 115 -4.21 16.54 17.04
N GLU A 116 -4.56 15.44 16.36
CA GLU A 116 -5.60 14.52 16.87
C GLU A 116 -5.16 13.82 18.16
N LEU A 117 -3.89 13.39 18.23
CA LEU A 117 -3.33 12.76 19.43
C LEU A 117 -3.45 13.67 20.65
N GLU A 118 -3.11 14.96 20.51
CA GLU A 118 -3.19 15.93 21.61
C GLU A 118 -4.62 16.07 22.15
N LYS A 119 -5.61 16.17 21.23
CA LYS A 119 -7.04 16.25 21.59
C LYS A 119 -7.49 14.98 22.31
N GLN A 120 -7.15 13.81 21.80
CA GLN A 120 -7.58 12.54 22.37
C GLN A 120 -6.94 12.24 23.72
N VAL A 121 -5.65 12.55 23.88
CA VAL A 121 -4.94 12.42 25.16
C VAL A 121 -5.54 13.35 26.20
N LEU A 122 -5.90 14.58 25.83
CA LEU A 122 -6.55 15.52 26.74
C LEU A 122 -7.93 15.01 27.17
N HIS A 123 -8.72 14.50 26.22
CA HIS A 123 -10.02 13.89 26.50
C HIS A 123 -9.91 12.72 27.50
N PHE A 124 -9.02 11.75 27.27
CA PHE A 124 -8.82 10.65 28.21
C PHE A 124 -8.33 11.10 29.59
N LYS A 125 -7.48 12.14 29.65
CA LYS A 125 -7.09 12.72 30.94
C LYS A 125 -8.28 13.34 31.68
N HIS A 126 -9.18 14.03 30.99
CA HIS A 126 -10.40 14.57 31.58
C HIS A 126 -11.36 13.48 32.09
N GLU A 127 -11.39 12.32 31.42
CA GLU A 127 -12.17 11.15 31.86
C GLU A 127 -11.49 10.32 32.96
N GLY A 128 -10.28 10.69 33.41
CA GLY A 128 -9.51 9.93 34.39
C GLY A 128 -8.84 8.66 33.84
N LYS A 129 -8.90 8.43 32.53
CA LYS A 129 -8.30 7.30 31.80
C LYS A 129 -6.81 7.53 31.52
N LEU A 130 -6.03 7.67 32.58
CA LEU A 130 -4.62 8.07 32.48
C LEU A 130 -3.73 7.01 31.82
N LEU A 131 -4.05 5.72 32.01
CA LEU A 131 -3.28 4.62 31.42
C LEU A 131 -3.52 4.53 29.92
N GLU A 132 -4.75 4.69 29.47
CA GLU A 132 -5.17 4.73 28.07
C GLU A 132 -4.53 5.94 27.36
N ALA A 133 -4.55 7.12 28.01
CA ALA A 133 -3.88 8.31 27.51
C ALA A 133 -2.37 8.09 27.33
N GLN A 134 -1.71 7.45 28.30
CA GLN A 134 -0.28 7.15 28.23
C GLN A 134 0.04 6.14 27.14
N ARG A 135 -0.74 5.04 27.03
CA ARG A 135 -0.56 4.02 26.00
C ARG A 135 -0.72 4.60 24.60
N LEU A 136 -1.76 5.42 24.40
CA LEU A 136 -2.03 6.06 23.11
C LEU A 136 -0.88 7.00 22.74
N ALA A 137 -0.46 7.86 23.67
CA ALA A 137 0.65 8.79 23.44
C ALA A 137 1.97 8.06 23.11
N ALA A 138 2.31 7.00 23.85
CA ALA A 138 3.54 6.25 23.62
C ALA A 138 3.53 5.55 22.26
N ARG A 139 2.42 4.86 21.94
CA ARG A 139 2.30 4.11 20.69
C ARG A 139 2.29 5.02 19.47
N THR A 140 1.46 6.05 19.47
CA THR A 140 1.37 6.98 18.33
C THR A 140 2.67 7.74 18.09
N LYS A 141 3.44 8.10 19.14
CA LYS A 141 4.74 8.75 18.96
C LYS A 141 5.76 7.85 18.29
N TYR A 142 5.84 6.59 18.71
CA TYR A 142 6.70 5.59 18.08
C TYR A 142 6.31 5.37 16.61
N ASP A 143 5.02 5.19 16.34
CA ASP A 143 4.53 4.99 14.98
C ASP A 143 4.80 6.22 14.09
N LEU A 144 4.70 7.44 14.63
CA LEU A 144 5.08 8.67 13.94
C LEU A 144 6.57 8.72 13.59
N GLU A 145 7.46 8.34 14.51
CA GLU A 145 8.90 8.26 14.23
C GLU A 145 9.17 7.26 13.09
N MET A 146 8.53 6.09 13.13
CA MET A 146 8.63 5.08 12.07
C MET A 146 8.09 5.56 10.73
N ILE A 147 6.96 6.26 10.71
CA ILE A 147 6.39 6.85 9.49
C ILE A 147 7.33 7.93 8.92
N GLN A 148 7.96 8.74 9.76
CA GLN A 148 8.84 9.83 9.31
C GLN A 148 10.19 9.34 8.81
N GLU A 149 10.81 8.38 9.49
CA GLU A 149 12.17 7.90 9.18
C GLU A 149 12.17 6.74 8.17
N VAL A 150 11.19 5.83 8.27
CA VAL A 150 11.13 4.59 7.48
C VAL A 150 10.02 4.65 6.42
N GLY A 151 9.08 5.60 6.52
CA GLY A 151 7.93 5.68 5.62
C GLY A 151 6.84 4.63 5.93
N PHE A 152 7.01 3.81 6.97
CA PHE A 152 6.10 2.73 7.32
C PHE A 152 6.09 2.42 8.81
N CYS A 153 4.93 2.01 9.35
CA CYS A 153 4.80 1.43 10.69
C CYS A 153 3.82 0.24 10.69
N GLN A 154 3.85 -0.59 11.73
CA GLN A 154 2.86 -1.64 11.89
C GLN A 154 1.51 -1.04 12.29
N GLY A 155 0.45 -1.36 11.54
CA GLY A 155 -0.85 -0.73 11.74
C GLY A 155 -1.00 0.59 10.99
N ILE A 156 -0.20 0.83 9.95
CA ILE A 156 -0.23 2.07 9.15
C ILE A 156 -1.64 2.39 8.60
N GLU A 157 -2.46 1.37 8.39
CA GLU A 157 -3.85 1.48 7.96
C GLU A 157 -4.72 2.32 8.92
N ASN A 158 -4.38 2.34 10.22
CA ASN A 158 -5.04 3.16 11.24
C ASN A 158 -4.85 4.66 10.99
N TYR A 159 -3.83 5.03 10.21
CA TYR A 159 -3.52 6.40 9.84
C TYR A 159 -3.97 6.76 8.42
N SER A 160 -4.60 5.82 7.69
CA SER A 160 -4.97 5.99 6.28
C SER A 160 -5.70 7.31 5.99
N ARG A 161 -6.58 7.74 6.90
CA ARG A 161 -7.28 9.03 6.81
C ARG A 161 -6.32 10.22 6.76
N HIS A 162 -5.33 10.27 7.66
CA HIS A 162 -4.34 11.34 7.71
C HIS A 162 -3.37 11.27 6.53
N LEU A 163 -2.96 10.05 6.17
CA LEU A 163 -2.04 9.76 5.08
C LEU A 163 -2.61 10.20 3.71
N ASP A 164 -3.90 9.94 3.49
CA ASP A 164 -4.60 10.41 2.29
C ASP A 164 -5.02 11.89 2.37
N GLY A 165 -4.88 12.55 3.52
CA GLY A 165 -5.35 13.94 3.74
C GLY A 165 -6.87 14.07 3.73
N ARG A 166 -7.61 12.99 4.05
CA ARG A 166 -9.07 12.97 4.02
C ARG A 166 -9.67 13.64 5.26
N PRO A 167 -10.82 14.32 5.13
CA PRO A 167 -11.51 14.91 6.29
C PRO A 167 -11.97 13.82 7.27
N ALA A 168 -12.23 14.21 8.53
CA ALA A 168 -12.82 13.31 9.52
C ALA A 168 -14.17 12.75 9.00
N GLY A 169 -14.42 11.45 9.24
CA GLY A 169 -15.62 10.76 8.75
C GLY A 169 -15.60 10.37 7.26
N ALA A 170 -14.55 10.70 6.51
CA ALA A 170 -14.44 10.29 5.11
C ALA A 170 -14.33 8.76 4.95
N LYS A 171 -15.07 8.21 3.99
CA LYS A 171 -15.02 6.78 3.64
C LYS A 171 -13.58 6.35 3.29
N PRO A 172 -13.09 5.20 3.82
CA PRO A 172 -11.81 4.63 3.41
C PRO A 172 -11.80 4.26 1.94
N TYR A 173 -10.64 4.33 1.30
CA TYR A 173 -10.46 3.67 0.01
C TYR A 173 -10.55 2.16 0.21
N THR A 174 -11.30 1.54 -0.67
CA THR A 174 -11.59 0.10 -0.74
C THR A 174 -11.08 -0.44 -2.07
N LEU A 175 -11.10 -1.76 -2.23
CA LEU A 175 -10.78 -2.39 -3.51
C LEU A 175 -11.65 -1.87 -4.66
N LEU A 176 -12.90 -1.49 -4.36
CA LEU A 176 -13.84 -0.94 -5.36
C LEU A 176 -13.32 0.35 -6.00
N ASP A 177 -12.60 1.18 -5.25
CA ASP A 177 -12.07 2.46 -5.73
C ASP A 177 -10.90 2.30 -6.72
N TYR A 178 -10.39 1.08 -6.93
CA TYR A 178 -9.37 0.80 -7.95
C TYR A 178 -9.98 0.50 -9.33
N PHE A 179 -11.27 0.16 -9.38
CA PHE A 179 -12.00 -0.04 -10.62
C PHE A 179 -12.40 1.32 -11.22
N PRO A 180 -12.28 1.50 -12.54
CA PRO A 180 -12.76 2.72 -13.18
C PRO A 180 -14.27 2.85 -13.02
N ASP A 181 -14.75 4.09 -12.80
CA ASP A 181 -16.18 4.38 -12.81
C ASP A 181 -16.79 3.90 -14.12
N ALA A 182 -17.90 3.16 -14.04
CA ALA A 182 -18.64 2.65 -15.20
C ALA A 182 -19.07 3.76 -16.19
N THR A 183 -19.05 5.02 -15.74
CA THR A 183 -19.36 6.24 -16.49
C THR A 183 -18.16 6.86 -17.19
N SER A 184 -16.93 6.46 -16.86
CA SER A 184 -15.73 6.87 -17.59
C SER A 184 -15.69 6.07 -18.90
N GLY A 185 -16.17 6.64 -20.00
CA GLY A 185 -16.30 6.00 -21.31
C GLY A 185 -15.00 5.53 -21.99
N GLN A 186 -13.97 5.19 -21.23
CA GLN A 186 -12.67 4.70 -21.66
C GLN A 186 -12.53 3.17 -21.60
N TYR A 187 -13.49 2.44 -21.00
CA TYR A 187 -13.47 0.98 -20.92
C TYR A 187 -14.77 0.38 -21.47
N GLN A 188 -14.65 -0.50 -22.48
CA GLN A 188 -15.78 -1.25 -23.08
C GLN A 188 -15.98 -2.65 -22.45
N GLY A 189 -15.56 -2.85 -21.19
CA GLY A 189 -15.73 -4.12 -20.47
C GLY A 189 -16.63 -3.94 -19.24
N GLU A 190 -17.62 -4.81 -19.06
CA GLU A 190 -18.44 -4.85 -17.85
C GLU A 190 -17.65 -5.51 -16.70
N TYR A 191 -17.41 -4.79 -15.61
CA TYR A 191 -16.96 -5.41 -14.36
C TYR A 191 -18.12 -6.14 -13.70
N LEU A 192 -18.03 -7.47 -13.63
CA LEU A 192 -19.02 -8.32 -12.99
C LEU A 192 -18.61 -8.61 -11.55
N TYR A 193 -19.45 -8.27 -10.58
CA TYR A 193 -19.28 -8.67 -9.19
C TYR A 193 -20.01 -9.99 -8.94
N ARG A 194 -19.31 -10.98 -8.38
CA ARG A 194 -19.86 -12.30 -8.08
C ARG A 194 -19.55 -12.65 -6.63
N THR A 195 -20.57 -12.94 -5.84
CA THR A 195 -20.40 -13.45 -4.47
C THR A 195 -20.63 -14.96 -4.43
N PRO A 196 -20.10 -15.66 -3.41
CA PRO A 196 -20.42 -17.07 -3.17
C PRO A 196 -21.94 -17.32 -3.07
N GLU A 197 -22.67 -16.39 -2.47
CA GLU A 197 -24.13 -16.41 -2.29
C GLU A 197 -24.91 -15.99 -3.54
N ASN A 198 -24.28 -15.33 -4.53
CA ASN A 198 -24.88 -15.03 -5.81
C ASN A 198 -23.92 -15.32 -6.98
N PRO A 199 -23.70 -16.62 -7.30
CA PRO A 199 -22.81 -17.04 -8.36
C PRO A 199 -23.39 -16.79 -9.75
N HIS A 200 -24.59 -16.25 -9.93
CA HIS A 200 -25.12 -15.94 -11.26
C HIS A 200 -25.33 -14.45 -11.46
N ALA A 201 -24.79 -13.61 -10.56
CA ALA A 201 -24.76 -12.17 -10.73
C ALA A 201 -23.98 -11.81 -12.01
N SER A 202 -24.71 -11.40 -13.03
CA SER A 202 -24.20 -10.79 -14.24
C SER A 202 -24.91 -9.44 -14.39
N GLY A 203 -24.29 -8.40 -13.84
CA GLY A 203 -24.76 -7.02 -13.91
C GLY A 203 -23.62 -6.07 -13.55
N PRO A 204 -23.73 -4.78 -13.92
CA PRO A 204 -22.74 -3.79 -13.53
C PRO A 204 -22.57 -3.78 -12.01
N MET A 205 -21.35 -3.49 -11.54
CA MET A 205 -21.07 -3.20 -10.12
C MET A 205 -22.23 -2.38 -9.53
N PRO A 206 -22.96 -2.89 -8.54
CA PRO A 206 -23.99 -2.12 -7.87
C PRO A 206 -23.34 -0.89 -7.23
N ASP A 207 -24.08 0.22 -7.12
CA ASP A 207 -23.67 1.27 -6.19
C ASP A 207 -23.62 0.70 -4.77
N GLU A 208 -23.01 1.42 -3.82
CA GLU A 208 -22.89 0.96 -2.45
C GLU A 208 -24.23 0.44 -1.88
N ARG A 209 -25.34 1.11 -2.20
CA ARG A 209 -26.69 0.73 -1.78
C ARG A 209 -27.15 -0.62 -2.34
N GLY A 210 -26.71 -1.01 -3.53
CA GLY A 210 -26.99 -2.30 -4.16
C GLY A 210 -26.18 -3.48 -3.61
N LEU A 211 -25.10 -3.22 -2.85
CA LEU A 211 -24.29 -4.26 -2.18
C LEU A 211 -24.85 -4.69 -0.82
N GLY A 212 -26.00 -4.17 -0.40
CA GLY A 212 -26.60 -4.51 0.90
C GLY A 212 -25.82 -3.96 2.11
N ILE A 213 -24.90 -3.03 1.89
CA ILE A 213 -24.42 -2.13 2.96
C ILE A 213 -25.57 -1.16 3.25
N ASN A 214 -26.43 -1.57 4.18
CA ASN A 214 -27.62 -0.84 4.60
C ASN A 214 -27.27 0.57 5.08
N GLU A 215 -27.64 1.57 4.29
CA GLU A 215 -28.00 2.87 4.84
C GLU A 215 -29.38 2.75 5.50
N SER A 216 -29.45 3.15 6.77
CA SER A 216 -30.64 3.37 7.60
C SER A 216 -31.22 2.16 8.37
N ASN A 217 -30.90 2.10 9.67
CA ASN A 217 -31.91 2.49 10.65
C ASN A 217 -31.31 2.85 12.02
N GLY A 218 -31.53 4.12 12.39
CA GLY A 218 -31.42 4.64 13.74
C GLY A 218 -30.03 5.17 14.05
N GLN A 219 -29.86 6.50 13.97
CA GLN A 219 -28.91 7.29 14.76
C GLN A 219 -27.75 6.49 15.39
N GLY A 220 -26.94 5.86 14.55
CA GLY A 220 -25.61 5.44 14.92
C GLY A 220 -24.75 6.57 14.46
N GLU A 221 -24.11 7.27 15.37
CA GLU A 221 -22.85 7.93 15.05
C GLU A 221 -22.13 7.01 14.06
N VAL A 222 -21.81 7.52 12.86
CA VAL A 222 -20.66 6.98 12.15
C VAL A 222 -19.54 7.23 13.14
N SER A 223 -19.31 6.24 14.01
CA SER A 223 -18.38 6.35 15.11
C SER A 223 -17.13 6.89 14.46
N GLU A 224 -16.74 8.07 14.91
CA GLU A 224 -15.36 8.49 14.76
C GLU A 224 -14.54 7.21 14.97
N LYS A 225 -13.65 6.88 14.05
CA LYS A 225 -12.61 5.91 14.35
C LYS A 225 -11.43 6.76 14.80
N PRO A 226 -11.39 7.21 16.07
CA PRO A 226 -10.26 7.96 16.54
C PRO A 226 -9.04 7.07 16.47
N ILE A 227 -7.89 7.72 16.55
CA ILE A 227 -6.58 7.09 16.77
C ILE A 227 -6.55 6.06 17.92
N THR A 228 -7.60 5.95 18.73
CA THR A 228 -7.79 4.95 19.78
C THR A 228 -7.87 3.51 19.30
N GLU A 229 -8.27 3.22 18.05
CA GLU A 229 -8.26 1.84 17.51
C GLU A 229 -6.84 1.24 17.49
N ILE A 230 -5.80 2.08 17.57
CA ILE A 230 -4.41 1.66 17.73
C ILE A 230 -4.19 0.85 19.01
N LEU A 231 -4.96 1.13 20.06
CA LEU A 231 -4.89 0.39 21.33
C LEU A 231 -5.40 -1.04 21.21
N ASP A 232 -6.29 -1.31 20.25
CA ASP A 232 -6.87 -2.63 19.99
C ASP A 232 -6.11 -3.43 18.93
N SER A 233 -5.26 -2.76 18.14
CA SER A 233 -4.33 -3.41 17.21
C SER A 233 -3.24 -4.14 18.02
N LYS A 234 -3.08 -5.45 17.80
CA LYS A 234 -2.19 -6.31 18.58
C LYS A 234 -0.80 -5.67 18.71
N SER A 235 -0.45 -5.28 19.93
CA SER A 235 0.88 -4.81 20.26
C SER A 235 1.93 -5.90 19.96
N PRO A 236 3.12 -5.56 19.43
CA PRO A 236 4.22 -6.52 19.34
C PRO A 236 4.51 -7.11 20.71
N SER A 237 4.75 -8.42 20.76
CA SER A 237 4.98 -9.24 21.96
C SER A 237 6.27 -8.92 22.74
N TRP A 238 6.82 -7.72 22.63
CA TRP A 238 8.07 -7.31 23.26
C TRP A 238 7.85 -6.31 24.42
N LEU A 239 6.60 -6.12 24.86
CA LEU A 239 6.21 -5.31 26.02
C LEU A 239 5.73 -6.15 27.22
N SER A 240 6.24 -7.38 27.34
CA SER A 240 6.06 -8.26 28.50
C SER A 240 7.39 -8.73 29.02
#